data_AF-A0A8S8YIM6-F1
#
_entry.id   AF-A0A8S8YIM6-F1
#
_cell.length_a   1.000
_cell.length_b   1.000
_cell.length_c   1.000
_cell.angle_alpha   90.00
_cell.angle_beta   90.00
_cell.angle_gamma   90.00
#
_symmetry.space_group_name_H-M   'P 1'
#
loop_
_entity.id
_entity.type
_entity.pdbx_description
1 polymer ?
#
loop_
_entity_poly.entity_id
_entity_poly.type
_entity_poly.pdbx_seq_one_letter_code
_entity_poly.pdbx_strand_id
1 'polypeptide(L)'
;METDTPFLSTTTPQNHAGEIVADCGLFTQTRTVIQYAIPELYSEEPDADQDGIADEEDDCDNTPQGEPVYSNGCSDSERDDDNDGVYNTEDQCEGHDDSIDVDNDGIVDGCDELIDSDGDGVADADDVCEGGNDNLDADSDGEPDACDNDDDNDGVADGPDQCPNTPVGTEVDSTGCPVVTWEPQDSWLCQDGRDLG
;
A
#
# COMPACT_ATOMS: atom_id res chain seq x y z
N MET A 1 37.19 52.49 30.38
CA MET A 1 37.54 52.96 29.03
C MET A 1 39.01 52.70 28.85
N GLU A 2 39.34 51.56 28.25
CA GLU A 2 40.42 51.38 27.27
C GLU A 2 39.98 50.16 26.45
N THR A 3 40.20 50.25 25.15
CA THR A 3 39.40 49.65 24.09
C THR A 3 39.81 48.22 23.77
N ASP A 4 38.81 47.38 23.52
CA ASP A 4 38.93 46.11 22.82
C ASP A 4 39.60 46.30 21.44
N THR A 5 40.61 45.49 21.16
CA THR A 5 40.99 45.12 19.79
C THR A 5 41.15 43.60 19.76
N PRO A 6 40.50 42.90 18.80
CA PRO A 6 40.35 41.46 18.83
C PRO A 6 41.67 40.74 18.53
N PHE A 7 41.85 39.61 19.20
CA PHE A 7 42.87 38.60 18.92
C PHE A 7 42.83 38.23 17.43
N LEU A 8 43.86 38.59 16.68
CA LEU A 8 44.15 37.95 15.40
C LEU A 8 44.60 36.53 15.71
N SER A 9 43.66 35.58 15.64
CA SER A 9 43.96 34.16 15.55
C SER A 9 44.75 33.96 14.26
N THR A 10 46.07 33.83 14.40
CA THR A 10 46.94 33.43 13.31
C THR A 10 46.79 31.92 13.16
N THR A 11 45.75 31.48 12.45
CA THR A 11 45.71 30.12 11.93
C THR A 11 46.83 29.98 10.90
N THR A 12 48.00 29.62 11.41
CA THR A 12 49.10 29.14 10.59
C THR A 12 48.56 27.93 9.82
N PRO A 13 48.68 27.87 8.49
CA PRO A 13 48.20 26.73 7.73
C PRO A 13 48.90 25.47 8.25
N GLN A 14 48.14 24.56 8.86
CA GLN A 14 48.66 23.24 9.23
C GLN A 14 48.72 22.40 7.96
N ASN A 15 49.82 22.55 7.23
CA ASN A 15 50.15 21.64 6.15
C ASN A 15 50.24 20.21 6.71
N HIS A 16 49.65 19.23 6.03
CA HIS A 16 50.05 17.83 6.18
C HIS A 16 51.43 17.63 5.53
N ALA A 17 52.44 18.24 6.14
CA ALA A 17 53.84 18.09 5.78
C ALA A 17 54.41 16.85 6.48
N GLY A 18 55.01 15.95 5.71
CA GLY A 18 55.54 14.70 6.22
C GLY A 18 56.90 14.36 5.63
N GLU A 19 57.57 13.41 6.29
CA GLU A 19 58.81 12.83 5.82
C GLU A 19 58.58 11.38 5.39
N ILE A 20 58.93 11.05 4.15
CA ILE A 20 59.13 9.65 3.76
C ILE A 20 60.59 9.33 4.06
N VAL A 21 60.80 8.46 5.05
CA VAL A 21 62.13 8.01 5.47
C VAL A 21 62.38 6.61 4.91
N ALA A 22 63.41 6.49 4.08
CA ALA A 22 63.89 5.23 3.56
C ALA A 22 65.29 4.95 4.11
N ASP A 23 65.39 3.97 5.00
CA ASP A 23 66.65 3.46 5.51
C ASP A 23 66.99 2.14 4.79
N CYS A 24 68.16 2.06 4.16
CA CYS A 24 68.59 0.83 3.49
C CYS A 24 70.07 0.50 3.75
N GLY A 25 70.38 -0.79 3.77
CA GLY A 25 71.74 -1.32 4.00
C GLY A 25 71.89 -2.10 5.30
N LEU A 26 72.69 -3.18 5.27
CA LEU A 26 72.85 -4.13 6.39
C LEU A 26 74.12 -3.88 7.24
N PHE A 27 75.18 -3.33 6.63
CA PHE A 27 76.47 -3.04 7.31
C PHE A 27 76.86 -1.56 7.24
N THR A 28 76.39 -0.83 6.23
CA THR A 28 76.44 0.63 6.13
C THR A 28 75.03 1.11 5.80
N GLN A 29 74.40 1.82 6.73
CA GLN A 29 73.04 2.31 6.56
C GLN A 29 73.06 3.63 5.79
N THR A 30 72.27 3.72 4.74
CA THR A 30 72.01 4.96 4.00
C THR A 30 70.59 5.40 4.30
N ARG A 31 70.45 6.63 4.80
CA ARG A 31 69.15 7.24 5.09
C ARG A 31 68.83 8.26 4.02
N THR A 32 67.69 8.09 3.36
CA THR A 32 67.13 9.09 2.46
C THR A 32 65.84 9.64 3.07
N VAL A 33 65.74 10.96 3.16
CA VAL A 33 64.56 11.65 3.64
C VAL A 33 64.00 12.45 2.49
N ILE A 34 62.75 12.18 2.12
CA ILE A 34 62.01 12.96 1.15
C ILE A 34 60.96 13.76 1.92
N GLN A 35 61.08 15.08 1.87
CA GLN A 35 60.05 15.98 2.37
C GLN A 35 58.93 16.04 1.33
N TYR A 36 57.69 15.84 1.76
CA TYR A 36 56.54 16.12 0.90
C TYR A 36 55.58 17.05 1.63
N ALA A 37 55.03 17.98 0.86
CA ALA A 37 53.88 18.77 1.24
C ALA A 37 52.78 18.40 0.25
N ILE A 38 51.71 17.79 0.74
CA ILE A 38 50.50 17.62 -0.07
C ILE A 38 49.82 19.00 -0.06
N PRO A 39 49.72 19.69 -1.21
CA PRO A 39 48.86 20.86 -1.27
C PRO A 39 47.44 20.38 -1.00
N GLU A 40 46.70 21.05 -0.11
CA GLU A 40 45.25 20.86 -0.02
C GLU A 40 44.67 21.18 -1.41
N LEU A 41 44.35 20.12 -2.17
CA LEU A 41 43.78 20.19 -3.51
C LEU A 41 42.29 19.88 -3.50
N TYR A 42 41.61 20.18 -2.40
CA TYR A 42 40.17 20.11 -2.32
C TYR A 42 39.69 21.47 -1.82
N SER A 43 39.06 22.26 -2.71
CA SER A 43 37.95 23.07 -2.23
C SER A 43 36.89 22.04 -1.87
N GLU A 44 36.59 21.94 -0.58
CA GLU A 44 35.31 21.35 -0.21
C GLU A 44 34.29 22.37 -0.74
N GLU A 45 33.61 22.02 -1.82
CA GLU A 45 32.42 22.78 -2.22
C GLU A 45 31.43 22.72 -1.06
N PRO A 46 30.71 23.81 -0.78
CA PRO A 46 29.76 23.83 0.33
C PRO A 46 28.69 22.75 0.11
N ASP A 47 28.39 22.05 1.20
CA ASP A 47 27.42 20.96 1.31
C ASP A 47 26.73 21.17 2.66
N ALA A 48 25.52 21.73 2.62
CA ALA A 48 24.81 22.31 3.76
C ALA A 48 24.27 21.24 4.72
N ASP A 49 23.75 20.15 4.19
CA ASP A 49 23.13 19.05 4.93
C ASP A 49 24.06 17.83 5.10
N GLN A 50 25.22 17.84 4.43
CA GLN A 50 26.29 16.82 4.50
C GLN A 50 25.83 15.46 3.98
N ASP A 51 25.02 15.47 2.93
CA ASP A 51 24.53 14.28 2.25
C ASP A 51 25.53 13.72 1.20
N GLY A 52 26.55 14.52 0.85
CA GLY A 52 27.61 14.18 -0.09
C GLY A 52 27.43 14.74 -1.51
N ILE A 53 26.37 15.52 -1.75
CA ILE A 53 26.13 16.32 -2.96
C ILE A 53 26.34 17.80 -2.58
N ALA A 54 27.01 18.56 -3.44
CA ALA A 54 27.29 19.97 -3.13
C ALA A 54 26.05 20.84 -3.38
N ASP A 55 25.93 21.96 -2.65
CA ASP A 55 24.78 22.88 -2.68
C ASP A 55 24.38 23.35 -4.09
N GLU A 56 25.32 23.40 -5.04
CA GLU A 56 25.05 23.86 -6.41
C GLU A 56 24.49 22.75 -7.33
N GLU A 57 24.62 21.48 -6.94
CA GLU A 57 24.09 20.29 -7.60
C GLU A 57 22.96 19.60 -6.80
N ASP A 58 22.65 20.11 -5.62
CA ASP A 58 21.63 19.60 -4.72
C ASP A 58 20.27 20.28 -4.95
N ASP A 59 19.27 19.49 -5.33
CA ASP A 59 17.88 19.95 -5.50
C ASP A 59 17.11 19.96 -4.16
N CYS A 60 17.63 19.31 -3.12
CA CYS A 60 17.01 19.07 -1.82
C CYS A 60 17.89 19.54 -0.66
N ASP A 61 17.76 20.82 -0.29
CA ASP A 61 18.56 21.51 0.75
C ASP A 61 18.71 20.82 2.13
N ASN A 62 17.96 19.74 2.45
CA ASN A 62 17.90 19.14 3.80
C ASN A 62 17.71 17.61 3.79
N THR A 63 18.37 16.91 2.88
CA THR A 63 18.36 15.45 2.80
C THR A 63 18.72 14.80 4.14
N PRO A 64 17.87 13.91 4.67
CA PRO A 64 18.11 13.31 5.98
C PRO A 64 19.40 12.48 6.04
N GLN A 65 20.25 12.80 7.03
CA GLN A 65 21.53 12.11 7.21
C GLN A 65 21.36 10.59 7.37
N GLY A 66 22.05 9.84 6.51
CA GLY A 66 22.12 8.38 6.56
C GLY A 66 21.12 7.67 5.65
N GLU A 67 20.28 8.42 4.94
CA GLU A 67 19.45 7.89 3.86
C GLU A 67 20.26 7.70 2.57
N PRO A 68 19.81 6.83 1.64
CA PRO A 68 20.35 6.78 0.29
C PRO A 68 20.06 8.09 -0.46
N VAL A 69 21.13 8.71 -0.96
CA VAL A 69 21.08 10.00 -1.67
C VAL A 69 21.21 9.75 -3.18
N TYR A 70 20.32 10.34 -3.97
CA TYR A 70 20.37 10.29 -5.43
C TYR A 70 21.36 11.31 -5.99
N SER A 71 21.60 11.27 -7.31
CA SER A 71 22.57 12.16 -7.95
C SER A 71 22.22 13.65 -7.92
N ASN A 72 20.99 13.97 -7.53
CA ASN A 72 20.47 15.33 -7.42
C ASN A 72 20.30 15.77 -5.96
N GLY A 73 20.96 15.10 -5.01
CA GLY A 73 20.90 15.44 -3.58
C GLY A 73 19.68 14.90 -2.85
N CYS A 74 18.53 14.77 -3.50
CA CYS A 74 17.35 14.24 -2.82
C CYS A 74 17.47 12.76 -2.39
N SER A 75 16.76 12.37 -1.33
CA SER A 75 16.48 10.97 -0.97
C SER A 75 15.03 10.56 -1.30
N ASP A 76 14.65 9.30 -1.05
CA ASP A 76 13.27 8.83 -1.23
C ASP A 76 12.26 9.53 -0.28
N SER A 77 12.72 10.09 0.86
CA SER A 77 11.81 10.73 1.82
C SER A 77 11.43 12.18 1.47
N GLU A 78 12.02 12.70 0.40
CA GLU A 78 11.76 14.05 -0.10
C GLU A 78 11.27 14.06 -1.56
N ARG A 79 11.30 12.90 -2.22
CA ARG A 79 10.84 12.71 -3.60
C ARG A 79 9.46 12.11 -3.63
N ASP A 80 8.65 12.64 -4.53
CA ASP A 80 7.30 12.19 -4.85
C ASP A 80 7.27 12.05 -6.38
N ASP A 81 7.54 10.83 -6.86
CA ASP A 81 7.84 10.58 -8.26
C ASP A 81 6.59 10.65 -9.17
N ASP A 82 5.40 10.39 -8.64
CA ASP A 82 4.12 10.48 -9.36
C ASP A 82 3.27 11.71 -9.00
N ASN A 83 3.71 12.49 -8.03
CA ASN A 83 3.14 13.77 -7.60
C ASN A 83 1.72 13.64 -7.03
N ASP A 84 1.45 12.55 -6.32
CA ASP A 84 0.18 12.31 -5.65
C ASP A 84 0.11 12.94 -4.23
N GLY A 85 1.26 13.39 -3.71
CA GLY A 85 1.40 14.00 -2.40
C GLY A 85 1.89 13.06 -1.31
N VAL A 86 2.28 11.83 -1.65
CA VAL A 86 2.97 10.86 -0.79
C VAL A 86 4.41 10.70 -1.30
N TYR A 87 5.39 10.76 -0.40
CA TYR A 87 6.79 10.59 -0.80
C TYR A 87 7.10 9.11 -1.02
N ASN A 88 8.08 8.82 -1.87
CA ASN A 88 8.49 7.47 -2.27
C ASN A 88 8.76 6.52 -1.08
N THR A 89 9.15 7.03 0.11
CA THR A 89 9.32 6.20 1.32
C THR A 89 8.02 5.68 1.92
N GLU A 90 6.92 6.40 1.71
CA GLU A 90 5.58 6.08 2.22
C GLU A 90 4.60 5.65 1.12
N ASP A 91 4.97 5.82 -0.15
CA ASP A 91 4.22 5.45 -1.35
C ASP A 91 3.87 3.95 -1.32
N GLN A 92 2.57 3.66 -1.38
CA GLN A 92 2.06 2.29 -1.36
C GLN A 92 1.94 1.71 -2.77
N CYS A 93 1.88 2.56 -3.80
CA CYS A 93 1.68 2.20 -5.18
C CYS A 93 2.40 3.11 -6.19
N GLU A 94 3.68 2.78 -6.46
CA GLU A 94 4.54 3.53 -7.38
C GLU A 94 3.87 3.87 -8.72
N GLY A 95 3.71 5.17 -9.00
CA GLY A 95 3.16 5.67 -10.27
C GLY A 95 1.66 5.97 -10.24
N HIS A 96 1.01 5.84 -9.09
CA HIS A 96 -0.43 5.92 -8.90
C HIS A 96 -0.78 6.70 -7.63
N ASP A 97 -1.95 7.32 -7.64
CA ASP A 97 -2.41 8.14 -6.51
C ASP A 97 -2.88 7.28 -5.34
N ASP A 98 -2.12 7.29 -4.24
CA ASP A 98 -2.35 6.56 -2.98
C ASP A 98 -3.67 6.93 -2.30
N SER A 99 -4.30 8.06 -2.68
CA SER A 99 -5.60 8.46 -2.13
C SER A 99 -6.78 7.76 -2.80
N ILE A 100 -6.53 6.99 -3.86
CA ILE A 100 -7.55 6.26 -4.62
C ILE A 100 -7.58 4.80 -4.17
N ASP A 101 -8.63 4.48 -3.41
CA ASP A 101 -8.96 3.14 -2.93
C ASP A 101 -10.50 3.05 -2.94
N VAL A 102 -11.06 2.56 -4.05
CA VAL A 102 -12.50 2.62 -4.34
C VAL A 102 -13.29 1.68 -3.44
N ASP A 103 -12.82 0.45 -3.26
CA ASP A 103 -13.48 -0.56 -2.44
C ASP A 103 -13.04 -0.55 -0.96
N ASN A 104 -12.01 0.24 -0.64
CA ASN A 104 -11.50 0.44 0.73
C ASN A 104 -10.92 -0.84 1.35
N ASP A 105 -10.36 -1.73 0.53
CA ASP A 105 -9.70 -2.95 1.01
C ASP A 105 -8.26 -2.69 1.55
N GLY A 106 -7.75 -1.48 1.32
CA GLY A 106 -6.43 -1.01 1.72
C GLY A 106 -5.33 -1.25 0.70
N ILE A 107 -5.67 -1.69 -0.51
CA ILE A 107 -4.83 -1.75 -1.69
C ILE A 107 -5.24 -0.58 -2.60
N VAL A 108 -4.29 0.27 -2.95
CA VAL A 108 -4.53 1.40 -3.87
C VAL A 108 -4.92 0.86 -5.25
N ASP A 109 -5.96 1.44 -5.86
CA ASP A 109 -6.52 1.01 -7.16
C ASP A 109 -5.47 0.77 -8.24
N GLY A 110 -4.41 1.60 -8.27
CA GLY A 110 -3.33 1.50 -9.25
C GLY A 110 -2.55 0.18 -9.16
N CYS A 111 -2.53 -0.43 -7.98
CA CYS A 111 -1.83 -1.65 -7.64
C CYS A 111 -2.79 -2.79 -7.26
N ASP A 112 -4.09 -2.56 -7.44
CA ASP A 112 -5.13 -3.53 -7.18
C ASP A 112 -5.59 -4.21 -8.47
N GLU A 113 -5.64 -5.54 -8.44
CA GLU A 113 -6.13 -6.35 -9.55
C GLU A 113 -7.64 -6.58 -9.48
N LEU A 114 -8.27 -6.36 -8.33
CA LEU A 114 -9.67 -6.66 -8.05
C LEU A 114 -10.32 -5.53 -7.26
N ILE A 115 -10.76 -4.51 -7.98
CA ILE A 115 -11.64 -3.48 -7.43
C ILE A 115 -13.03 -4.11 -7.28
N ASP A 116 -13.45 -4.37 -6.04
CA ASP A 116 -14.67 -5.10 -5.65
C ASP A 116 -15.37 -4.37 -4.48
N SER A 117 -16.20 -3.39 -4.83
CA SER A 117 -16.83 -2.44 -3.92
C SER A 117 -17.75 -3.06 -2.88
N ASP A 118 -18.28 -4.26 -3.12
CA ASP A 118 -19.20 -4.95 -2.20
C ASP A 118 -18.61 -6.22 -1.57
N GLY A 119 -17.44 -6.65 -2.04
CA GLY A 119 -16.65 -7.73 -1.48
C GLY A 119 -17.24 -9.10 -1.74
N ASP A 120 -18.00 -9.27 -2.82
CA ASP A 120 -18.63 -10.54 -3.18
C ASP A 120 -17.72 -11.46 -4.00
N GLY A 121 -16.58 -10.96 -4.46
CA GLY A 121 -15.58 -11.65 -5.26
C GLY A 121 -15.69 -11.44 -6.77
N VAL A 122 -16.57 -10.55 -7.23
CA VAL A 122 -16.71 -10.10 -8.61
C VAL A 122 -16.24 -8.65 -8.70
N ALA A 123 -15.46 -8.32 -9.73
CA ALA A 123 -14.97 -6.95 -9.89
C ALA A 123 -16.12 -6.01 -10.26
N ASP A 124 -16.07 -4.74 -9.84
CA ASP A 124 -17.05 -3.69 -10.16
C ASP A 124 -17.39 -3.60 -11.67
N ALA A 125 -16.43 -3.92 -12.53
CA ALA A 125 -16.59 -3.86 -13.98
C ALA A 125 -17.43 -5.02 -14.56
N ASP A 126 -17.48 -6.14 -13.84
CA ASP A 126 -18.20 -7.37 -14.19
C ASP A 126 -19.41 -7.63 -13.26
N ASP A 127 -19.59 -6.81 -12.23
CA ASP A 127 -20.68 -6.84 -11.24
C ASP A 127 -22.06 -6.71 -11.93
N VAL A 128 -22.94 -7.66 -11.63
CA VAL A 128 -24.32 -7.69 -12.14
C VAL A 128 -25.26 -6.96 -11.19
N CYS A 129 -25.13 -7.18 -9.88
CA CYS A 129 -25.96 -6.62 -8.83
C CYS A 129 -25.19 -5.65 -7.91
N GLU A 130 -25.02 -4.39 -8.34
CA GLU A 130 -24.30 -3.35 -7.57
C GLU A 130 -24.62 -3.36 -6.06
N GLY A 131 -23.64 -3.73 -5.23
CA GLY A 131 -23.76 -3.72 -3.77
C GLY A 131 -24.31 -5.00 -3.14
N GLY A 132 -24.43 -6.08 -3.91
CA GLY A 132 -24.90 -7.37 -3.45
C GLY A 132 -24.30 -8.54 -4.21
N ASN A 133 -24.44 -9.73 -3.62
CA ASN A 133 -23.67 -10.89 -4.03
C ASN A 133 -24.20 -11.55 -5.32
N ASP A 134 -23.41 -11.48 -6.38
CA ASP A 134 -23.63 -12.07 -7.71
C ASP A 134 -23.65 -13.62 -7.72
N ASN A 135 -23.10 -14.27 -6.68
CA ASN A 135 -22.99 -15.72 -6.61
C ASN A 135 -24.21 -16.40 -5.97
N LEU A 136 -25.18 -15.62 -5.48
CA LEU A 136 -26.44 -16.13 -4.95
C LEU A 136 -27.51 -16.09 -6.04
N ASP A 137 -28.09 -17.24 -6.33
CA ASP A 137 -29.12 -17.43 -7.36
C ASP A 137 -29.93 -18.66 -6.93
N ALA A 138 -30.93 -18.43 -6.09
CA ALA A 138 -31.65 -19.49 -5.36
C ALA A 138 -32.53 -20.36 -6.29
N ASP A 139 -33.01 -19.81 -7.40
CA ASP A 139 -33.81 -20.52 -8.39
C ASP A 139 -33.06 -20.90 -9.68
N SER A 140 -31.81 -20.43 -9.84
CA SER A 140 -30.94 -20.67 -11.00
C SER A 140 -31.46 -20.09 -12.31
N ASP A 141 -32.17 -18.96 -12.28
CA ASP A 141 -32.67 -18.27 -13.47
C ASP A 141 -31.62 -17.35 -14.14
N GLY A 142 -30.53 -17.06 -13.42
CA GLY A 142 -29.38 -16.30 -13.87
C GLY A 142 -29.41 -14.81 -13.50
N GLU A 143 -30.42 -14.34 -12.77
CA GLU A 143 -30.38 -13.09 -12.02
C GLU A 143 -29.95 -13.41 -10.57
N PRO A 144 -28.94 -12.72 -10.01
CA PRO A 144 -28.59 -12.95 -8.61
C PRO A 144 -29.64 -12.41 -7.63
N ASP A 145 -29.82 -13.11 -6.50
CA ASP A 145 -30.81 -12.79 -5.44
C ASP A 145 -30.74 -11.31 -4.99
N ALA A 146 -29.56 -10.70 -5.03
CA ALA A 146 -29.38 -9.30 -4.63
C ALA A 146 -30.13 -8.28 -5.52
N CYS A 147 -30.37 -8.61 -6.79
CA CYS A 147 -31.11 -7.77 -7.73
C CYS A 147 -32.34 -8.45 -8.37
N ASP A 148 -32.69 -9.65 -7.92
CA ASP A 148 -33.99 -10.27 -8.12
C ASP A 148 -35.07 -9.66 -7.19
N ASN A 149 -36.35 -9.82 -7.56
CA ASN A 149 -37.50 -9.44 -6.74
C ASN A 149 -38.33 -10.65 -6.28
N ASP A 150 -37.95 -11.87 -6.67
CA ASP A 150 -38.61 -13.14 -6.35
C ASP A 150 -37.57 -14.28 -6.34
N ASP A 151 -36.67 -14.29 -5.34
CA ASP A 151 -35.44 -15.10 -5.26
C ASP A 151 -35.66 -16.61 -5.50
N ASP A 152 -36.83 -17.15 -5.15
CA ASP A 152 -37.14 -18.58 -5.30
C ASP A 152 -38.11 -18.89 -6.45
N ASN A 153 -38.50 -17.86 -7.22
CA ASN A 153 -39.44 -17.88 -8.34
C ASN A 153 -40.69 -18.74 -8.06
N ASP A 154 -41.22 -18.70 -6.83
CA ASP A 154 -42.46 -19.39 -6.47
C ASP A 154 -43.73 -18.62 -6.89
N GLY A 155 -43.55 -17.37 -7.32
CA GLY A 155 -44.59 -16.45 -7.77
C GLY A 155 -45.05 -15.43 -6.72
N VAL A 156 -44.37 -15.35 -5.58
CA VAL A 156 -44.58 -14.37 -4.52
C VAL A 156 -43.26 -13.65 -4.21
N ALA A 157 -43.15 -12.42 -4.70
CA ALA A 157 -41.99 -11.54 -4.45
C ALA A 157 -41.48 -11.54 -2.99
N ASP A 158 -40.18 -11.29 -2.79
CA ASP A 158 -39.50 -11.47 -1.48
C ASP A 158 -40.10 -10.64 -0.35
N GLY A 159 -40.56 -9.42 -0.68
CA GLY A 159 -41.14 -8.49 0.30
C GLY A 159 -42.33 -9.08 1.07
N PRO A 160 -43.37 -9.61 0.41
CA PRO A 160 -44.47 -10.33 1.05
C PRO A 160 -44.20 -11.80 1.40
N ASP A 161 -43.13 -12.41 0.90
CA ASP A 161 -42.85 -13.83 1.12
C ASP A 161 -42.36 -14.13 2.55
N GLN A 162 -42.90 -15.21 3.12
CA GLN A 162 -42.55 -15.73 4.45
C GLN A 162 -41.77 -17.04 4.37
N CYS A 163 -41.58 -17.58 3.17
CA CYS A 163 -40.99 -18.87 2.88
C CYS A 163 -40.00 -18.78 1.68
N PRO A 164 -38.86 -18.07 1.83
CA PRO A 164 -37.96 -17.61 0.73
C PRO A 164 -37.07 -18.67 0.11
N ASN A 165 -37.52 -19.92 0.12
CA ASN A 165 -36.81 -21.08 -0.44
C ASN A 165 -37.84 -22.12 -0.92
N THR A 166 -39.03 -21.68 -1.30
CA THR A 166 -40.07 -22.53 -1.82
C THR A 166 -39.69 -22.95 -3.24
N PRO A 167 -39.58 -24.26 -3.52
CA PRO A 167 -39.11 -24.67 -4.84
C PRO A 167 -40.05 -24.18 -5.96
N VAL A 168 -39.46 -23.61 -7.02
CA VAL A 168 -40.16 -23.18 -8.24
C VAL A 168 -41.26 -24.18 -8.65
N GLY A 169 -42.47 -23.65 -8.83
CA GLY A 169 -43.64 -24.42 -9.25
C GLY A 169 -44.38 -25.15 -8.12
N THR A 170 -43.96 -24.97 -6.86
CA THR A 170 -44.77 -25.34 -5.70
C THR A 170 -46.04 -24.50 -5.66
N GLU A 171 -47.17 -25.10 -5.27
CA GLU A 171 -48.38 -24.33 -5.03
C GLU A 171 -48.25 -23.61 -3.68
N VAL A 172 -48.27 -22.28 -3.72
CA VAL A 172 -48.08 -21.42 -2.55
C VAL A 172 -49.30 -20.56 -2.27
N ASP A 173 -49.44 -20.11 -1.03
CA ASP A 173 -50.45 -19.12 -0.66
C ASP A 173 -49.94 -17.69 -0.89
N SER A 174 -50.69 -16.68 -0.45
CA SER A 174 -50.31 -15.27 -0.64
C SER A 174 -49.09 -14.82 0.18
N THR A 175 -48.48 -15.74 0.93
CA THR A 175 -47.28 -15.51 1.75
C THR A 175 -46.11 -16.38 1.28
N GLY A 176 -46.18 -16.93 0.06
CA GLY A 176 -45.14 -17.79 -0.55
C GLY A 176 -44.95 -19.13 0.17
N CYS A 177 -45.78 -19.45 1.17
CA CYS A 177 -45.66 -20.70 1.89
C CYS A 177 -46.42 -21.84 1.20
N PRO A 178 -45.86 -23.06 1.13
CA PRO A 178 -46.51 -24.20 0.50
C PRO A 178 -47.91 -24.48 1.07
N VAL A 179 -48.90 -24.61 0.19
CA VAL A 179 -50.25 -24.99 0.63
C VAL A 179 -50.24 -26.45 1.08
N VAL A 180 -50.45 -26.67 2.38
CA VAL A 180 -50.53 -28.03 2.92
C VAL A 180 -51.86 -28.64 2.50
N THR A 181 -51.83 -29.41 1.42
CA THR A 181 -52.95 -30.25 1.01
C THR A 181 -52.94 -31.50 1.88
N TRP A 182 -53.69 -31.47 2.99
CA TRP A 182 -53.93 -32.67 3.79
C TRP A 182 -54.76 -33.65 2.96
N GLU A 183 -54.11 -34.60 2.30
CA GLU A 183 -54.83 -35.67 1.64
C GLU A 183 -55.37 -36.64 2.72
N PRO A 184 -56.57 -37.23 2.53
CA PRO A 184 -57.16 -38.15 3.50
C PRO A 184 -56.27 -39.34 3.88
N GLN A 185 -55.32 -39.74 3.04
CA GLN A 185 -54.35 -40.81 3.36
C GLN A 185 -53.29 -40.41 4.39
N ASP A 186 -52.97 -39.13 4.55
CA ASP A 186 -51.97 -38.66 5.53
C ASP A 186 -52.52 -38.73 6.97
N SER A 187 -53.85 -38.86 7.09
CA SER A 187 -54.54 -39.08 8.37
C SER A 187 -54.31 -40.48 8.96
N TRP A 188 -53.75 -41.45 8.22
CA TRP A 188 -53.50 -42.80 8.77
C TRP A 188 -52.18 -42.87 9.57
N LEU A 189 -51.29 -41.88 9.45
CA LEU A 189 -50.04 -41.86 10.23
C LEU A 189 -50.18 -41.21 11.61
N CYS A 190 -51.26 -40.46 11.86
CA CYS A 190 -51.54 -39.83 13.16
C CYS A 190 -53.01 -40.03 13.56
N GLN A 191 -53.29 -41.03 14.39
CA GLN A 191 -54.47 -40.99 15.27
C GLN A 191 -54.05 -40.39 16.62
N ASP A 192 -54.68 -39.27 16.99
CA ASP A 192 -54.49 -38.59 18.29
C ASP A 192 -53.07 -38.05 18.58
N GLY A 193 -52.39 -37.53 17.55
CA GLY A 193 -51.18 -36.71 17.73
C GLY A 193 -49.97 -37.45 18.33
N ARG A 194 -49.88 -38.77 18.14
CA ARG A 194 -48.67 -39.55 18.45
C ARG A 194 -48.22 -40.31 17.22
N ASP A 195 -46.98 -40.05 16.84
CA ASP A 195 -46.27 -40.74 15.77
C ASP A 195 -46.17 -42.25 16.09
N LEU A 196 -46.56 -43.09 15.14
CA LEU A 196 -46.44 -44.55 15.22
C LEU A 196 -45.28 -44.99 14.32
N GLY A 197 -44.07 -44.51 14.60
CA GLY A 197 -42.83 -44.85 13.89
C GLY A 197 -41.59 -44.58 14.70
#